data_AF-A0A7J8RZ31-F1
#
_entry.id   AF-A0A7J8RZ31-F1
#
_cell.length_a   1.000
_cell.length_b   1.000
_cell.length_c   1.000
_cell.angle_alpha   90.00
_cell.angle_beta   90.00
_cell.angle_gamma   90.00
#
_symmetry.space_group_name_H-M   'P 1'
#
loop_
_entity.id
_entity.type
_entity.pdbx_description
1 polymer ?
#
loop_
_entity_poly.entity_id
_entity_poly.type
_entity_poly.pdbx_seq_one_letter_code
_entity_poly.pdbx_strand_id
1 'polypeptide(L)'
;MDLILPCNDTSHLPLRFKDEKKKTILHYSHRHELSFFKYRKVREEGYDCYGVKNIYCHQKCAMVVDIASSISISDKCNACSNWCRFGIPLYVCEMCSFRLDFDCAKLSPSLKLDCHHHLLTFFKDFKKGEEGQDSYCKACGKHYVVGSVYSCVQCHFTLHLECVVPSSARHKYHRHPLIMME
;
A
#
# COMPACT_ATOMS: atom_id res chain seq x y z
N MET A 1 25.59 35.12 -15.96
CA MET A 1 24.91 35.71 -14.79
C MET A 1 23.60 36.21 -15.33
N ASP A 2 22.57 35.37 -15.30
CA ASP A 2 21.25 35.75 -15.79
C ASP A 2 20.26 35.62 -14.64
N LEU A 3 19.57 36.73 -14.45
CA LEU A 3 18.81 37.11 -13.27
C LEU A 3 17.53 36.27 -13.14
N ILE A 4 17.30 35.78 -11.93
CA ILE A 4 16.02 35.20 -11.52
C ILE A 4 15.00 36.35 -11.47
N LEU A 5 13.97 36.28 -12.32
CA LEU A 5 12.77 37.11 -12.19
C LEU A 5 11.75 36.38 -11.30
N PRO A 6 11.10 37.07 -10.34
CA PRO A 6 10.03 36.49 -9.55
C PRO A 6 8.75 36.40 -10.40
N CYS A 7 8.14 35.21 -10.47
CA CYS A 7 6.81 35.04 -11.06
C CYS A 7 5.76 35.64 -10.12
N ASN A 8 5.47 36.92 -10.32
CA ASN A 8 4.21 37.55 -9.94
C ASN A 8 3.17 37.18 -11.01
N ASP A 9 2.34 36.17 -10.76
CA ASP A 9 1.12 35.98 -11.54
C ASP A 9 -0.05 35.60 -10.63
N THR A 10 -0.82 36.63 -10.26
CA THR A 10 -1.98 36.63 -9.37
C THR A 10 -3.28 36.25 -10.09
N SER A 11 -3.23 35.26 -11.00
CA SER A 11 -4.39 34.85 -11.81
C SER A 11 -4.87 33.42 -11.57
N HIS A 12 -4.44 32.75 -10.50
CA HIS A 12 -5.07 31.50 -10.05
C HIS A 12 -6.26 31.81 -9.14
N LEU A 13 -7.43 31.93 -9.75
CA LEU A 13 -8.72 31.82 -9.06
C LEU A 13 -8.66 30.55 -8.18
N PRO A 14 -8.88 30.60 -6.85
CA PRO A 14 -8.92 29.40 -6.05
C PRO A 14 -10.06 28.55 -6.61
N LEU A 15 -9.73 27.39 -7.17
CA LEU A 15 -10.74 26.42 -7.59
C LEU A 15 -11.57 26.13 -6.34
N ARG A 16 -12.81 26.63 -6.32
CA ARG A 16 -13.78 26.34 -5.27
C ARG A 16 -14.04 24.84 -5.31
N PHE A 17 -13.34 24.11 -4.44
CA PHE A 17 -13.64 22.72 -4.19
C PHE A 17 -15.05 22.66 -3.59
N LYS A 18 -15.98 22.04 -4.32
CA LYS A 18 -17.23 21.59 -3.71
C LYS A 18 -16.83 20.57 -2.64
N ASP A 19 -17.34 20.74 -1.43
CA ASP A 19 -17.16 19.81 -0.31
C ASP A 19 -17.78 18.44 -0.67
N GLU A 20 -17.12 17.65 -1.49
CA GLU A 20 -17.44 16.24 -1.65
C GLU A 20 -17.07 15.57 -0.33
N LYS A 21 -18.05 14.91 0.31
CA LYS A 21 -17.84 14.16 1.56
C LYS A 21 -16.62 13.25 1.39
N LYS A 22 -15.62 13.46 2.24
CA LYS A 22 -14.43 12.62 2.36
C LYS A 22 -14.86 11.16 2.44
N LYS A 23 -14.38 10.33 1.51
CA LYS A 23 -14.61 8.88 1.58
C LYS A 23 -13.56 8.27 2.49
N THR A 24 -13.99 7.66 3.58
CA THR A 24 -13.12 6.93 4.51
C THR A 24 -13.54 5.47 4.62
N ILE A 25 -12.62 4.62 5.08
CA ILE A 25 -12.86 3.21 5.40
C ILE A 25 -12.25 2.87 6.76
N LEU A 26 -12.89 1.94 7.47
CA LEU A 26 -12.24 1.16 8.53
C LEU A 26 -11.66 -0.09 7.89
N HIS A 27 -10.37 -0.34 8.07
CA HIS A 27 -9.69 -1.47 7.46
C HIS A 27 -9.14 -2.39 8.55
N TYR A 28 -9.29 -3.71 8.40
CA TYR A 28 -8.91 -4.70 9.43
C TYR A 28 -7.43 -4.60 9.85
N SER A 29 -6.57 -4.08 8.97
CA SER A 29 -5.14 -3.99 9.24
C SER A 29 -4.70 -2.71 9.97
N HIS A 30 -5.61 -1.75 10.21
CA HIS A 30 -5.26 -0.48 10.82
C HIS A 30 -6.37 0.07 11.71
N ARG A 31 -5.99 0.72 12.81
CA ARG A 31 -6.96 1.19 13.83
C ARG A 31 -7.62 2.52 13.48
N HIS A 32 -6.93 3.40 12.76
CA HIS A 32 -7.49 4.68 12.33
C HIS A 32 -8.27 4.53 11.02
N GLU A 33 -9.24 5.42 10.80
CA GLU A 33 -9.90 5.53 9.50
C GLU A 33 -8.90 5.89 8.40
N LEU A 34 -9.00 5.18 7.28
CA LEU A 34 -8.20 5.45 6.10
C LEU A 34 -9.00 6.30 5.13
N SER A 35 -8.36 7.36 4.66
CA SER A 35 -8.93 8.36 3.77
C SER A 35 -8.58 8.01 2.34
N PHE A 36 -9.59 8.02 1.47
CA PHE A 36 -9.39 7.78 0.06
C PHE A 36 -8.75 8.99 -0.61
N PHE A 37 -7.60 8.76 -1.24
CA PHE A 37 -6.76 9.77 -1.88
C PHE A 37 -6.70 9.51 -3.39
N LYS A 38 -6.89 10.56 -4.21
CA LYS A 38 -6.91 10.48 -5.67
C LYS A 38 -5.93 11.44 -6.31
N TYR A 39 -5.38 11.01 -7.44
CA TYR A 39 -4.65 11.85 -8.37
C TYR A 39 -5.59 12.24 -9.52
N ARG A 40 -5.49 13.48 -10.01
CA ARG A 40 -6.15 13.94 -11.23
C ARG A 40 -5.09 14.35 -12.23
N LYS A 41 -5.13 13.78 -13.42
CA LYS A 41 -4.26 14.24 -14.52
C LYS A 41 -4.69 15.63 -14.96
N VAL A 42 -3.74 16.56 -15.02
CA VAL A 42 -3.98 17.96 -15.42
C VAL A 42 -3.30 18.29 -16.75
N ARG A 43 -2.16 17.64 -17.05
CA ARG A 43 -1.46 17.73 -18.36
C ARG A 43 -0.91 16.36 -18.74
N GLU A 44 -0.37 16.20 -19.95
CA GLU A 44 0.20 14.92 -20.42
C GLU A 44 1.21 14.31 -19.44
N GLU A 45 1.99 15.19 -18.77
CA GLU A 45 3.02 14.84 -17.78
C GLU A 45 2.70 15.30 -16.34
N GLY A 46 1.52 15.88 -16.09
CA GLY A 46 1.19 16.54 -14.83
C GLY A 46 -0.02 15.97 -14.12
N TYR A 47 0.07 15.78 -12.81
CA TYR A 47 -1.03 15.34 -11.95
C TYR A 47 -1.15 16.27 -10.73
N ASP A 48 -2.38 16.60 -10.39
CA ASP A 48 -2.75 17.31 -9.16
C ASP A 48 -3.30 16.29 -8.15
N CYS A 49 -3.08 16.55 -6.87
CA CYS A 49 -3.51 15.70 -5.76
C CYS A 49 -4.84 16.20 -5.16
N TYR A 50 -5.80 15.29 -4.94
CA TYR A 50 -7.11 15.59 -4.36
C TYR A 50 -7.36 14.67 -3.15
N GLY A 51 -7.25 15.27 -1.95
CA GLY A 51 -7.38 14.67 -0.62
C GLY A 51 -7.26 15.77 0.45
N VAL A 52 -7.78 15.57 1.67
CA VAL A 52 -8.23 16.63 2.60
C VAL A 52 -7.15 17.63 3.06
N LYS A 53 -7.62 18.84 3.41
CA LYS A 53 -6.95 20.12 3.71
C LYS A 53 -5.69 20.03 4.60
N ASN A 54 -4.70 20.84 4.23
CA ASN A 54 -3.39 21.10 4.85
C ASN A 54 -2.24 20.11 4.57
N ILE A 55 -2.09 19.72 3.31
CA ILE A 55 -0.76 19.40 2.75
C ILE A 55 -0.65 20.19 1.46
N TYR A 56 0.07 21.32 1.49
CA TYR A 56 0.33 22.12 0.31
C TYR A 56 1.29 21.35 -0.60
N CYS A 57 0.73 20.58 -1.54
CA CYS A 57 1.45 20.13 -2.71
C CYS A 57 1.27 21.21 -3.77
N HIS A 58 2.36 21.77 -4.30
CA HIS A 58 2.62 21.98 -5.74
C HIS A 58 3.97 22.72 -5.88
N GLN A 59 4.87 22.30 -6.77
CA GLN A 59 4.81 22.86 -8.13
C GLN A 59 5.14 21.90 -9.30
N LYS A 60 5.52 20.63 -9.08
CA LYS A 60 5.75 19.61 -10.15
C LYS A 60 6.05 18.21 -9.56
N CYS A 61 5.23 17.68 -8.62
CA CYS A 61 5.33 16.31 -8.03
C CYS A 61 6.72 15.69 -7.71
N ALA A 62 7.78 16.49 -7.50
CA ALA A 62 9.06 15.97 -7.03
C ALA A 62 9.80 17.00 -6.17
N MET A 63 10.13 16.55 -4.96
CA MET A 63 11.17 17.01 -4.03
C MET A 63 11.06 18.41 -3.42
N VAL A 64 10.57 18.47 -2.17
CA VAL A 64 11.37 19.00 -1.05
C VAL A 64 11.02 18.21 0.21
N VAL A 65 12.06 17.73 0.89
CA VAL A 65 12.02 17.23 2.26
C VAL A 65 11.89 18.47 3.16
N ASP A 66 10.86 18.57 4.01
CA ASP A 66 10.89 19.58 5.08
C ASP A 66 10.32 19.05 6.41
N ILE A 67 10.96 19.55 7.45
CA ILE A 67 11.14 18.98 8.76
C ILE A 67 9.91 19.30 9.62
N ALA A 68 8.82 18.54 9.45
CA ALA A 68 7.73 18.45 10.45
C ALA A 68 6.74 17.29 10.24
N SER A 69 6.63 16.67 9.05
CA SER A 69 5.86 15.42 8.86
C SER A 69 6.29 14.71 7.57
N SER A 70 7.32 13.87 7.70
CA SER A 70 8.05 13.21 6.62
C SER A 70 7.18 12.26 5.79
N ILE A 71 6.50 12.74 4.75
CA ILE A 71 6.07 11.88 3.64
C ILE A 71 7.31 11.69 2.74
N SER A 72 8.16 10.75 3.14
CA SER A 72 9.36 10.37 2.39
C SER A 72 8.99 9.62 1.12
N ILE A 73 9.87 9.71 0.12
CA ILE A 73 9.89 9.04 -1.20
C ILE A 73 10.05 7.51 -1.04
N SER A 74 9.16 6.89 -0.26
CA SER A 74 8.97 5.45 -0.14
C SER A 74 7.48 5.17 0.03
N ASP A 75 6.72 5.35 -1.05
CA ASP A 75 5.27 5.12 -1.07
C ASP A 75 4.98 3.61 -1.13
N LYS A 76 5.55 2.79 -0.25
CA LYS A 76 5.22 1.37 -0.19
C LYS A 76 3.86 1.17 0.48
N CYS A 77 3.07 0.27 -0.08
CA CYS A 77 1.86 -0.23 0.54
C CYS A 77 2.24 -1.04 1.78
N ASN A 78 1.64 -0.72 2.94
CA ASN A 78 1.92 -1.42 4.19
C ASN A 78 1.48 -2.90 4.19
N ALA A 79 0.61 -3.30 3.26
CA ALA A 79 0.11 -4.67 3.17
C ALA A 79 0.97 -5.58 2.29
N CYS A 80 1.33 -5.14 1.08
CA CYS A 80 2.05 -5.97 0.11
C CYS A 80 3.52 -5.59 -0.06
N SER A 81 3.98 -4.53 0.61
CA SER A 81 5.34 -3.98 0.52
C SER A 81 5.77 -3.52 -0.88
N ASN A 82 4.87 -3.51 -1.87
CA ASN A 82 5.12 -2.95 -3.18
C ASN A 82 4.99 -1.43 -3.16
N TRP A 83 5.68 -0.79 -4.10
CA TRP A 83 5.50 0.62 -4.42
C TRP A 83 4.06 0.86 -4.90
N CYS A 84 3.37 1.79 -4.24
CA CYS A 84 2.09 2.32 -4.67
C CYS A 84 2.26 2.95 -6.06
N ARG A 85 1.40 2.57 -6.99
CA ARG A 85 1.50 3.05 -8.37
C ARG A 85 1.04 4.50 -8.46
N PHE A 86 1.92 5.36 -8.95
CA PHE A 86 1.59 6.77 -9.19
C PHE A 86 0.38 6.90 -10.12
N GLY A 87 -0.53 7.83 -9.80
CA GLY A 87 -1.78 8.04 -10.54
C GLY A 87 -2.91 7.06 -10.17
N ILE A 88 -2.65 6.03 -9.37
CA ILE A 88 -3.68 5.13 -8.84
C ILE A 88 -4.14 5.62 -7.45
N PRO A 89 -5.45 5.60 -7.14
CA PRO A 89 -5.93 6.01 -5.82
C PRO A 89 -5.34 5.18 -4.68
N LEU A 90 -5.18 5.79 -3.52
CA LEU A 90 -4.64 5.16 -2.32
C LEU A 90 -5.61 5.34 -1.14
N TYR A 91 -5.41 4.55 -0.09
CA TYR A 91 -6.04 4.77 1.21
C TYR A 91 -4.96 5.12 2.22
N VAL A 92 -5.05 6.30 2.82
CA VAL A 92 -4.01 6.85 3.71
C VAL A 92 -4.58 7.15 5.09
N CYS A 93 -3.83 6.82 6.12
CA CYS A 93 -4.10 7.31 7.46
C CYS A 93 -3.61 8.76 7.57
N GLU A 94 -4.43 9.65 8.13
CA GLU A 94 -4.01 11.04 8.39
C GLU A 94 -3.28 11.19 9.74
N MET A 95 -3.39 10.17 10.60
CA MET A 95 -2.80 10.18 11.94
C MET A 95 -1.41 9.51 12.00
N CYS A 96 -1.04 8.71 10.99
CA CYS A 96 0.26 8.07 10.90
C CYS A 96 0.64 7.74 9.45
N SER A 97 1.84 7.20 9.22
CA SER A 97 2.37 6.88 7.88
C SER A 97 1.74 5.67 7.19
N PHE A 98 0.66 5.11 7.75
CA PHE A 98 0.01 3.91 7.22
C PHE A 98 -0.74 4.20 5.92
N ARG A 99 -0.48 3.39 4.89
CA ARG A 99 -1.10 3.50 3.57
C ARG A 99 -1.32 2.14 2.92
N LEU A 100 -2.38 2.06 2.13
CA LEU A 100 -2.70 0.91 1.30
C LEU A 100 -2.87 1.37 -0.14
N ASP A 101 -2.35 0.57 -1.07
CA ASP A 101 -2.77 0.68 -2.46
C ASP A 101 -4.25 0.32 -2.61
N PHE A 102 -4.83 0.70 -3.76
CA PHE A 102 -6.25 0.52 -4.04
C PHE A 102 -6.72 -0.94 -3.94
N ASP A 103 -5.87 -1.90 -4.28
CA ASP A 103 -6.24 -3.30 -4.36
C ASP A 103 -6.06 -4.00 -3.02
N CYS A 104 -4.99 -3.69 -2.30
CA CYS A 104 -4.76 -4.16 -0.93
C CYS A 104 -5.84 -3.70 0.04
N ALA A 105 -6.41 -2.51 -0.16
CA ALA A 105 -7.53 -2.02 0.65
C ALA A 105 -8.84 -2.81 0.45
N LYS A 106 -8.96 -3.59 -0.62
CA LYS A 106 -10.13 -4.45 -0.90
C LYS A 106 -9.90 -5.89 -0.45
N LEU A 107 -8.65 -6.29 -0.20
CA LEU A 107 -8.35 -7.64 0.23
C LEU A 107 -8.95 -7.89 1.61
N SER A 108 -9.47 -9.10 1.80
CA SER A 108 -9.98 -9.56 3.08
C SER A 108 -9.13 -10.72 3.58
N PRO A 109 -8.79 -10.76 4.87
CA PRO A 109 -8.03 -11.87 5.42
C PRO A 109 -8.93 -13.11 5.51
N SER A 110 -8.38 -14.29 5.24
CA SER A 110 -9.17 -15.53 5.08
C SER A 110 -8.57 -16.75 5.79
N LEU A 111 -7.26 -16.76 6.04
CA LEU A 111 -6.59 -17.93 6.61
C LEU A 111 -6.44 -17.78 8.13
N LYS A 112 -7.00 -18.73 8.88
CA LYS A 112 -6.75 -18.87 10.32
C LYS A 112 -5.67 -19.91 10.57
N LEU A 113 -4.69 -19.54 11.39
CA LEU A 113 -3.66 -20.47 11.89
C LEU A 113 -3.76 -20.54 13.41
N ASP A 114 -3.48 -21.72 13.98
CA ASP A 114 -3.50 -21.90 15.43
C ASP A 114 -2.33 -21.20 16.11
N CYS A 115 -1.18 -21.12 15.43
CA CYS A 115 0.03 -20.44 15.91
C CYS A 115 -0.03 -18.91 15.78
N HIS A 116 -1.12 -18.34 15.25
CA HIS A 116 -1.26 -16.89 15.08
C HIS A 116 -2.68 -16.38 15.32
N HIS A 117 -2.81 -15.32 16.11
CA HIS A 117 -4.11 -14.82 16.57
C HIS A 117 -4.97 -14.16 15.49
N HIS A 118 -4.39 -13.42 14.54
CA HIS A 118 -5.14 -12.79 13.45
C HIS A 118 -5.32 -13.71 12.24
N LEU A 119 -6.29 -13.38 11.39
CA LEU A 119 -6.40 -13.96 10.05
C LEU A 119 -5.30 -13.39 9.14
N LEU A 120 -4.78 -14.23 8.25
CA LEU A 120 -3.79 -13.85 7.24
C LEU A 120 -4.49 -13.59 5.89
N THR A 121 -3.91 -12.66 5.13
CA THR A 121 -4.34 -12.28 3.78
C THR A 121 -3.38 -12.85 2.75
N PHE A 122 -3.91 -13.35 1.64
CA PHE A 122 -3.11 -13.83 0.51
C PHE A 122 -2.63 -12.67 -0.36
N PHE A 123 -1.34 -12.66 -0.72
CA PHE A 123 -0.74 -11.72 -1.66
C PHE A 123 0.01 -12.49 -2.74
N LYS A 124 -0.31 -12.26 -4.01
CA LYS A 124 0.30 -12.98 -5.14
C LYS A 124 1.71 -12.49 -5.47
N ASP A 125 1.89 -11.17 -5.49
CA ASP A 125 3.11 -10.50 -5.94
C ASP A 125 3.78 -9.77 -4.77
N PHE A 126 4.11 -10.49 -3.70
CA PHE A 126 4.73 -9.90 -2.52
C PHE A 126 6.22 -9.67 -2.78
N LYS A 127 6.67 -8.43 -2.52
CA LYS A 127 8.09 -8.06 -2.66
C LYS A 127 8.72 -7.80 -1.30
N LYS A 128 10.01 -8.12 -1.22
CA LYS A 128 10.83 -7.83 -0.05
C LYS A 128 10.77 -6.32 0.27
N GLY A 129 10.52 -5.98 1.53
CA GLY A 129 10.78 -4.63 2.05
C GLY A 129 12.28 -4.30 2.00
N GLU A 130 12.63 -3.04 2.25
CA GLU A 130 14.05 -2.66 2.43
C GLU A 130 14.67 -3.34 3.67
N GLU A 131 16.00 -3.34 3.72
CA GLU A 131 16.77 -3.92 4.83
C GLU A 131 16.30 -3.35 6.18
N GLY A 132 15.95 -4.24 7.12
CA GLY A 132 15.48 -3.88 8.46
C GLY A 132 14.06 -4.32 8.80
N GLN A 133 13.23 -4.70 7.82
CA GLN A 133 11.98 -5.44 8.09
C GLN A 133 12.26 -6.95 8.04
N ASP A 134 11.65 -7.70 8.96
CA ASP A 134 11.71 -9.17 9.05
C ASP A 134 11.31 -9.82 7.71
N SER A 135 12.28 -9.97 6.82
CA SER A 135 12.09 -10.43 5.44
C SER A 135 12.16 -11.96 5.32
N TYR A 136 11.80 -12.65 6.40
CA TYR A 136 11.92 -14.10 6.56
C TYR A 136 10.57 -14.72 6.85
N CYS A 137 10.31 -15.88 6.22
CA CYS A 137 9.16 -16.71 6.50
C CYS A 137 9.17 -17.19 7.94
N LYS A 138 8.08 -16.95 8.67
CA LYS A 138 7.96 -17.34 10.08
C LYS A 138 7.87 -18.85 10.30
N ALA A 139 7.68 -19.64 9.25
CA ALA A 139 7.71 -21.11 9.32
C ALA A 139 9.09 -21.71 8.99
N CYS A 140 9.70 -21.33 7.86
CA CYS A 140 10.94 -21.97 7.40
C CYS A 140 12.21 -21.13 7.62
N GLY A 141 12.09 -19.87 8.06
CA GLY A 141 13.21 -18.96 8.29
C GLY A 141 13.93 -18.48 7.02
N LYS A 142 13.50 -18.89 5.82
CA LYS A 142 14.09 -18.46 4.56
C LYS A 142 13.54 -17.11 4.11
N HIS A 143 14.34 -16.39 3.32
CA HIS A 143 13.93 -15.13 2.72
C HIS A 143 12.79 -15.29 1.70
N TYR A 144 12.00 -14.23 1.53
CA TYR A 144 11.08 -14.11 0.40
C TYR A 144 11.85 -13.72 -0.85
N VAL A 145 12.00 -14.65 -1.80
CA VAL A 145 12.17 -14.31 -3.21
C VAL A 145 10.78 -13.93 -3.71
N VAL A 146 10.65 -12.90 -4.54
CA VAL A 146 9.35 -12.35 -5.01
C VAL A 146 8.37 -13.48 -5.32
N GLY A 147 7.18 -13.44 -4.73
CA GLY A 147 6.23 -14.54 -4.88
C GLY A 147 4.99 -14.44 -4.00
N SER A 148 4.23 -15.54 -3.98
CA SER A 148 2.97 -15.63 -3.27
C SER A 148 3.16 -15.94 -1.78
N VAL A 149 2.50 -15.16 -0.92
CA VAL A 149 2.59 -15.30 0.54
C VAL A 149 1.22 -15.20 1.19
N TYR A 150 1.14 -15.73 2.41
CA TYR A 150 0.12 -15.33 3.37
C TYR A 150 0.75 -14.38 4.38
N SER A 151 0.14 -13.22 4.59
CA SER A 151 0.64 -12.23 5.55
C SER A 151 -0.47 -11.67 6.44
N CYS A 152 -0.20 -11.60 7.74
CA CYS A 152 -0.94 -10.75 8.65
C CYS A 152 -0.34 -9.34 8.61
N VAL A 153 -1.06 -8.40 7.98
CA VAL A 153 -0.62 -7.01 7.83
C VAL A 153 -0.44 -6.31 9.19
N GLN A 154 -1.24 -6.66 10.21
CA GLN A 154 -1.19 -6.05 11.54
C GLN A 154 0.09 -6.40 12.32
N CYS A 155 0.58 -7.63 12.13
CA CYS A 155 1.69 -8.19 12.92
C CYS A 155 2.97 -8.35 12.11
N HIS A 156 2.92 -8.09 10.79
CA HIS A 156 4.00 -8.44 9.86
C HIS A 156 4.39 -9.93 9.94
N PHE A 157 3.41 -10.79 10.25
CA PHE A 157 3.60 -12.24 10.29
C PHE A 157 3.35 -12.80 8.89
N THR A 158 4.43 -13.13 8.18
CA THR A 158 4.37 -13.57 6.78
C THR A 158 4.91 -14.99 6.63
N LEU A 159 4.29 -15.74 5.72
CA LEU A 159 4.61 -17.14 5.40
C LEU A 159 4.62 -17.32 3.88
N HIS A 160 5.55 -18.13 3.36
CA HIS A 160 5.46 -18.59 1.97
C HIS A 160 4.18 -19.39 1.76
N LEU A 161 3.61 -19.31 0.54
CA LEU A 161 2.45 -20.12 0.16
C LEU A 161 2.71 -21.62 0.40
N GLU A 162 3.87 -22.14 -0.02
CA GLU A 162 4.30 -23.54 0.17
C GLU A 162 4.49 -23.95 1.63
N CYS A 163 4.74 -22.99 2.54
CA CYS A 163 4.86 -23.27 3.97
C CYS A 163 3.50 -23.40 4.66
N VAL A 164 2.42 -22.99 3.99
CA VAL A 164 1.05 -23.07 4.48
C VAL A 164 0.30 -24.21 3.81
N VAL A 165 0.46 -24.35 2.49
CA VAL A 165 -0.31 -25.29 1.69
C VAL A 165 0.52 -26.55 1.47
N PRO A 166 0.00 -27.73 1.80
CA PRO A 166 0.72 -28.97 1.58
C PRO A 166 1.02 -29.17 0.09
N SER A 167 2.18 -29.75 -0.22
CA SER A 167 2.63 -30.05 -1.58
C SER A 167 1.70 -30.99 -2.35
N SER A 168 0.83 -31.71 -1.64
CA SER A 168 -0.26 -32.47 -2.22
C SER A 168 -1.52 -32.43 -1.38
N ALA A 169 -2.68 -32.46 -2.04
CA ALA A 169 -3.99 -32.53 -1.38
C ALA A 169 -4.83 -33.66 -1.98
N ARG A 170 -5.50 -34.43 -1.12
CA ARG A 170 -6.50 -35.42 -1.54
C ARG A 170 -7.86 -34.76 -1.58
N HIS A 171 -8.45 -34.68 -2.76
CA HIS A 171 -9.82 -34.16 -2.91
C HIS A 171 -10.81 -35.33 -2.92
N LYS A 172 -11.94 -35.20 -2.22
CA LYS A 172 -12.96 -36.26 -2.13
C LYS A 172 -13.50 -36.73 -3.49
N TYR A 173 -13.44 -35.88 -4.51
CA TYR A 173 -13.89 -36.18 -5.87
C TYR A 173 -12.76 -36.53 -6.85
N HIS A 174 -11.51 -36.66 -6.38
CA HIS A 174 -10.38 -37.00 -7.23
C HIS A 174 -9.51 -38.10 -6.58
N ARG A 175 -9.29 -39.20 -7.30
CA ARG A 175 -8.58 -40.38 -6.76
C ARG A 175 -7.09 -40.17 -6.56
N HIS A 176 -6.48 -39.29 -7.36
CA HIS A 176 -5.06 -39.01 -7.29
C HIS A 176 -4.80 -37.75 -6.46
N PRO A 177 -3.68 -37.66 -5.72
CA PRO A 177 -3.29 -36.42 -5.06
C PRO A 177 -3.18 -35.28 -6.07
N LEU A 178 -3.79 -34.14 -5.76
CA LEU A 178 -3.57 -32.89 -6.47
C LEU A 178 -2.21 -32.37 -6.01
N ILE A 179 -1.28 -32.23 -6.94
CA ILE A 179 0.05 -31.70 -6.67
C ILE A 179 0.02 -30.19 -6.94
N MET A 180 0.59 -29.41 -6.02
CA MET A 180 0.82 -27.99 -6.28
C MET A 180 1.87 -27.85 -7.37
N MET A 181 1.53 -27.19 -8.48
CA MET A 181 2.50 -26.79 -9.50
C MET A 181 2.78 -25.30 -9.34
N GLU A 182 4.07 -24.96 -9.28
CA GLU A 182 4.56 -23.56 -9.32
C GLU A 182 4.56 -23.00 -10.74
#